data_AF-A0A319DH15-F1
#
_entry.id   AF-A0A319DH15-F1
#
_cell.length_a   1.000
_cell.length_b   1.000
_cell.length_c   1.000
_cell.angle_alpha   90.00
_cell.angle_beta   90.00
_cell.angle_gamma   90.00
#
_symmetry.space_group_name_H-M   'P 1'
#
loop_
_entity.id
_entity.type
_entity.pdbx_description
1 polymer ?
#
loop_
_entity_poly.entity_id
_entity_poly.type
_entity_poly.pdbx_seq_one_letter_code
_entity_poly.pdbx_strand_id
1 'polypeptide(L)'
;MSRSAADATRFTATGPYAHSKPGSAAPYKLPSFMGKANSNSQTGPGGKPETPKEKVERLRAQARAARLAQSTSRVDQMVDFGRRFANKAHKTMVYTLIAASGVCGALTIYSVFSLTLYNRRQRALWVEKELQTLQDAKTAYGNGTATTAQLEILKNEKIGEIFQRKKDEERAQRPWNKMKQLLFSGMKEDEKPEVAANSIPDSIIDGSPNKPGVLEALNAKTAQDAQSTAAIPQGQLDVLAENAETAAKQTTRSWKSWLTGR
;
A
#
# COMPACT_ATOMS: atom_id res chain seq x y z
N MET A 1 -45.71 16.26 72.09
CA MET A 1 -45.90 16.33 70.62
C MET A 1 -44.62 15.87 69.95
N SER A 2 -44.60 14.59 69.60
CA SER A 2 -43.52 13.87 68.94
C SER A 2 -43.34 14.43 67.52
N ARG A 3 -42.20 15.07 67.25
CA ARG A 3 -41.83 15.52 65.91
C ARG A 3 -41.45 14.29 65.09
N SER A 4 -42.34 13.88 64.18
CA SER A 4 -42.12 12.75 63.29
C SER A 4 -40.97 13.06 62.32
N ALA A 5 -39.99 12.17 62.22
CA ALA A 5 -38.86 12.27 61.29
C ALA A 5 -39.28 12.28 59.80
N ALA A 6 -40.55 12.01 59.51
CA ALA A 6 -41.14 12.13 58.17
C ALA A 6 -41.29 13.58 57.68
N ASP A 7 -41.14 14.59 58.55
CA ASP A 7 -41.23 16.01 58.15
C ASP A 7 -39.88 16.60 57.69
N ALA A 8 -38.77 15.86 57.87
CA ALA A 8 -37.42 16.32 57.50
C ALA A 8 -37.01 15.98 56.05
N THR A 9 -37.79 15.16 55.34
CA THR A 9 -37.50 14.78 53.94
C THR A 9 -38.58 15.19 52.96
N ARG A 10 -39.53 16.04 53.38
CA ARG A 10 -40.54 16.59 52.48
C ARG A 10 -39.99 17.84 51.81
N PHE A 11 -39.13 17.61 50.83
CA PHE A 11 -38.83 18.49 49.71
C PHE A 11 -38.79 19.99 50.05
N THR A 12 -37.67 20.44 50.62
CA THR A 12 -37.21 21.80 50.35
C THR A 12 -36.89 21.88 48.86
N ALA A 13 -37.90 22.15 48.03
CA ALA A 13 -37.66 22.40 46.63
C ALA A 13 -36.88 23.72 46.53
N THR A 14 -35.57 23.62 46.40
CA THR A 14 -34.67 24.73 46.11
C THR A 14 -34.59 24.97 44.60
N GLY A 15 -35.72 24.87 43.91
CA GLY A 15 -35.88 25.21 42.51
C GLY A 15 -37.00 26.25 42.38
N PRO A 16 -36.85 27.31 41.57
CA PRO A 16 -37.87 28.34 41.43
C PRO A 16 -39.15 27.71 40.88
N TYR A 17 -40.21 27.68 41.70
CA TYR A 17 -41.51 27.17 41.30
C TYR A 17 -42.10 28.03 40.18
N ALA A 18 -42.52 27.38 39.10
CA ALA A 18 -43.06 27.97 37.88
C ALA A 18 -44.39 28.74 38.04
N HIS A 19 -44.95 28.82 39.25
CA HIS A 19 -46.22 29.51 39.53
C HIS A 19 -46.11 30.62 40.61
N SER A 20 -44.90 31.08 40.92
CA SER A 20 -44.71 32.28 41.73
C SER A 20 -45.05 33.51 40.90
N LYS A 21 -46.18 34.15 41.20
CA LYS A 21 -46.56 35.44 40.63
C LYS A 21 -45.53 36.48 41.09
N PRO A 22 -44.82 37.18 40.20
CA PRO A 22 -43.81 38.16 40.62
C PRO A 22 -44.56 39.37 41.17
N GLY A 23 -44.81 39.42 42.48
CA GLY A 23 -45.44 40.60 43.07
C GLY A 23 -46.03 40.48 44.47
N SER A 24 -45.94 39.35 45.18
CA SER A 24 -46.51 39.31 46.54
C SER A 24 -45.76 38.35 47.46
N ALA A 25 -44.60 38.80 47.94
CA ALA A 25 -43.96 38.27 49.15
C ALA A 25 -42.85 39.21 49.63
N ALA A 26 -43.22 40.35 50.23
CA ALA A 26 -42.38 41.05 51.21
C ALA A 26 -43.29 41.90 52.12
N PRO A 27 -43.33 41.66 53.44
CA PRO A 27 -44.05 42.51 54.40
C PRO A 27 -43.20 43.71 54.84
N TYR A 28 -42.40 44.26 53.92
CA TYR A 28 -41.58 45.45 54.17
C TYR A 28 -41.89 46.49 53.10
N LYS A 29 -42.36 47.66 53.54
CA LYS A 29 -42.54 48.84 52.68
C LYS A 29 -41.17 49.21 52.10
N LEU A 30 -40.94 48.86 50.83
CA LEU A 30 -39.82 49.42 50.09
C LEU A 30 -40.02 50.94 49.92
N PRO A 31 -38.96 51.75 50.05
CA PRO A 31 -39.03 53.18 49.82
C PRO A 31 -39.42 53.50 48.36
N SER A 32 -40.19 54.57 48.19
CA SER A 32 -40.92 54.95 46.96
C SER A 32 -40.06 55.04 45.68
N PHE A 33 -38.72 55.13 45.80
CA PHE A 33 -37.82 55.16 44.65
C PHE A 33 -37.64 53.79 43.95
N MET A 34 -38.01 52.68 44.60
CA MET A 34 -37.88 51.32 44.01
C MET A 34 -39.23 50.75 43.52
N GLY A 35 -40.35 51.45 43.78
CA GLY A 35 -41.70 51.02 43.37
C GLY A 35 -42.10 51.39 41.93
N LYS A 36 -41.19 51.98 41.14
CA LYS A 36 -41.48 52.45 39.78
C LYS A 36 -40.70 51.66 38.72
N ALA A 37 -40.91 50.35 38.69
CA ALA A 37 -40.38 49.48 37.64
C ALA A 37 -41.50 48.81 36.84
N ASN A 38 -42.47 49.58 36.33
CA ASN A 38 -43.32 49.10 35.25
C ASN A 38 -43.98 50.26 34.49
N SER A 39 -43.29 50.72 33.43
CA SER A 39 -43.87 51.35 32.22
C SER A 39 -42.84 52.14 31.40
N ASN A 40 -41.53 51.91 31.55
CA ASN A 40 -40.60 52.45 30.58
C ASN A 40 -40.64 51.53 29.35
N SER A 41 -41.31 52.01 28.30
CA SER A 41 -41.26 51.51 26.93
C SER A 41 -39.79 51.51 26.47
N GLN A 42 -39.09 50.45 26.85
CA GLN A 42 -37.66 50.30 26.65
C GLN A 42 -37.43 50.13 25.16
N THR A 43 -36.98 51.23 24.59
CA THR A 43 -36.99 51.50 23.18
C THR A 43 -35.83 50.76 22.52
N GLY A 44 -36.07 50.14 21.38
CA GLY A 44 -35.04 49.42 20.64
C GLY A 44 -33.97 50.34 20.10
N PRO A 45 -32.92 49.80 19.44
CA PRO A 45 -31.91 50.60 18.78
C PRO A 45 -32.60 51.60 17.83
N GLY A 46 -32.52 52.89 18.16
CA GLY A 46 -33.17 53.96 17.37
C GLY A 46 -34.55 54.42 17.87
N GLY A 47 -34.93 54.14 19.12
CA GLY A 47 -36.07 54.85 19.73
C GLY A 47 -37.46 54.39 19.25
N LYS A 48 -37.56 53.18 18.67
CA LYS A 48 -38.84 52.55 18.30
C LYS A 48 -39.25 51.44 19.27
N PRO A 49 -40.55 51.25 19.57
CA PRO A 49 -41.01 50.13 20.39
C PRO A 49 -40.74 48.80 19.67
N GLU A 50 -39.86 47.96 20.22
CA GLU A 50 -39.49 46.64 19.64
C GLU A 50 -40.68 45.68 19.64
N THR A 51 -40.74 44.78 18.65
CA THR A 51 -41.70 43.68 18.69
C THR A 51 -41.31 42.65 19.78
N PRO A 52 -42.26 41.91 20.38
CA PRO A 52 -41.93 40.93 21.42
C PRO A 52 -40.93 39.86 20.97
N LYS A 53 -40.95 39.46 19.70
CA LYS A 53 -40.00 38.49 19.12
C LYS A 53 -38.60 39.06 19.02
N GLU A 54 -38.48 40.29 18.54
CA GLU A 54 -37.22 41.03 18.41
C GLU A 54 -36.57 41.28 19.78
N LYS A 55 -37.37 41.56 20.81
CA LYS A 55 -36.89 41.69 22.19
C LYS A 55 -36.23 40.40 22.69
N VAL A 56 -36.82 39.23 22.42
CA VAL A 56 -36.25 37.94 22.85
C VAL A 56 -34.96 37.65 22.08
N GLU A 57 -34.93 37.97 20.78
CA GLU A 57 -33.73 37.79 19.97
C GLU A 57 -32.59 38.70 20.45
N ARG A 58 -32.89 39.96 20.77
CA ARG A 58 -31.93 40.88 21.37
C ARG A 58 -31.46 40.40 22.74
N LEU A 59 -32.36 39.93 23.60
CA LEU A 59 -31.97 39.38 24.90
C LEU A 59 -31.12 38.12 24.77
N ARG A 60 -31.39 37.26 23.79
CA ARG A 60 -30.53 36.10 23.48
C ARG A 60 -29.19 36.53 22.90
N ALA A 61 -29.16 37.57 22.06
CA ALA A 61 -27.92 38.14 21.54
C ALA A 61 -27.10 38.79 22.66
N GLN A 62 -27.75 39.54 23.57
CA GLN A 62 -27.13 40.14 24.75
C GLN A 62 -26.66 39.09 25.76
N ALA A 63 -27.40 38.00 25.96
CA ALA A 63 -26.95 36.89 26.82
C ALA A 63 -25.75 36.15 26.22
N ARG A 64 -25.73 35.95 24.89
CA ARG A 64 -24.56 35.38 24.18
C ARG A 64 -23.35 36.32 24.23
N ALA A 65 -23.58 37.62 24.02
CA ALA A 65 -22.54 38.64 24.12
C ALA A 65 -22.02 38.79 25.56
N ALA A 66 -22.90 38.73 26.57
CA ALA A 66 -22.52 38.76 27.98
C ALA A 66 -21.73 37.52 28.39
N ARG A 67 -22.08 36.33 27.87
CA ARG A 67 -21.26 35.11 28.07
C ARG A 67 -19.86 35.24 27.48
N LEU A 68 -19.74 35.78 26.27
CA LEU A 68 -18.43 36.07 25.65
C LEU A 68 -17.68 37.19 26.37
N ALA A 69 -18.39 38.15 26.97
CA ALA A 69 -17.82 39.22 27.77
C ALA A 69 -17.43 38.78 29.19
N GLN A 70 -18.00 37.70 29.71
CA GLN A 70 -17.62 37.11 31.00
C GLN A 70 -16.35 36.26 30.91
N SER A 71 -16.02 35.73 29.72
CA SER A 71 -14.74 35.07 29.41
C SER A 71 -13.64 36.07 29.00
N THR A 72 -13.63 37.30 29.56
CA THR A 72 -12.72 38.39 29.14
C THR A 72 -11.42 38.48 29.93
N SER A 73 -11.07 37.46 30.71
CA SER A 73 -9.72 37.41 31.28
C SER A 73 -8.71 37.43 30.12
N ARG A 74 -7.80 38.40 30.09
CA ARG A 74 -6.78 38.53 29.02
C ARG A 74 -5.97 37.26 28.84
N VAL A 75 -5.81 36.49 29.91
CA VAL A 75 -5.16 35.18 29.88
C VAL A 75 -5.99 34.16 29.11
N ASP A 76 -7.31 34.15 29.29
CA ASP A 76 -8.23 33.22 28.60
C ASP A 76 -8.26 33.51 27.09
N GLN A 77 -8.26 34.79 26.70
CA GLN A 77 -8.15 35.19 25.29
C GLN A 77 -6.82 34.76 24.64
N MET A 78 -5.72 34.85 25.40
CA MET A 78 -4.40 34.41 24.91
C MET A 78 -4.34 32.89 24.75
N VAL A 79 -4.94 32.14 25.67
CA VAL A 79 -5.04 30.67 25.59
C VAL A 79 -5.91 30.25 24.40
N ASP A 80 -7.04 30.90 24.16
CA ASP A 80 -7.91 30.60 23.02
C ASP A 80 -7.25 30.90 21.68
N PHE A 81 -6.52 32.02 21.60
CA PHE A 81 -5.71 32.32 20.42
C PHE A 81 -4.59 31.29 20.23
N GLY A 82 -3.90 30.92 21.31
CA GLY A 82 -2.87 29.90 21.30
C GLY A 82 -3.36 28.54 20.80
N ARG A 83 -4.55 28.09 21.24
CA ARG A 83 -5.18 26.85 20.77
C ARG A 83 -5.49 26.88 19.28
N ARG A 84 -6.03 28.00 18.79
CA ARG A 84 -6.34 28.17 17.35
C ARG A 84 -5.06 28.22 16.52
N PHE A 85 -4.04 28.91 17.01
CA PHE A 85 -2.75 29.01 16.34
C PHE A 85 -2.04 27.65 16.30
N ALA A 86 -1.95 26.94 17.42
CA ALA A 86 -1.34 25.62 17.50
C ALA A 86 -2.03 24.62 16.55
N ASN A 87 -3.36 24.62 16.51
CA ASN A 87 -4.12 23.77 15.58
C ASN A 87 -3.85 24.12 14.11
N LYS A 88 -3.66 25.41 13.80
CA LYS A 88 -3.36 25.84 12.44
C LYS A 88 -1.91 25.51 12.05
N ALA A 89 -0.96 25.74 12.95
CA ALA A 89 0.46 25.40 12.78
C ALA A 89 0.67 23.89 12.63
N HIS A 90 -0.02 23.07 13.43
CA HIS A 90 0.06 21.62 13.30
C HIS A 90 -0.48 21.15 11.94
N LYS A 91 -1.65 21.66 11.51
CA LYS A 91 -2.19 21.33 10.19
C LYS A 91 -1.27 21.76 9.05
N THR A 92 -0.72 22.96 9.10
CA THR A 92 0.23 23.42 8.06
C THR A 92 1.47 22.54 8.04
N MET A 93 2.03 22.20 9.19
CA MET A 93 3.21 21.34 9.28
C MET A 93 2.91 19.97 8.67
N VAL A 94 1.79 19.33 9.04
CA VAL A 94 1.37 18.04 8.47
C VAL A 94 1.26 18.14 6.96
N TYR A 95 0.52 19.12 6.42
CA TYR A 95 0.39 19.26 4.96
C TYR A 95 1.72 19.52 4.27
N THR A 96 2.64 20.28 4.89
CA THR A 96 3.98 20.49 4.33
C THR A 96 4.81 19.21 4.31
N LEU A 97 4.75 18.37 5.36
CA LEU A 97 5.44 17.08 5.36
C LEU A 97 4.86 16.13 4.30
N ILE A 98 3.53 16.06 4.18
CA ILE A 98 2.90 15.25 3.12
C ILE A 98 3.36 15.73 1.74
N ALA A 99 3.29 17.04 1.47
CA ALA A 99 3.70 17.59 0.18
C ALA A 99 5.18 17.35 -0.11
N ALA A 100 6.06 17.60 0.87
CA ALA A 100 7.50 17.35 0.74
C ALA A 100 7.80 15.87 0.48
N SER A 101 7.10 14.96 1.17
CA SER A 101 7.27 13.51 0.96
C SER A 101 6.82 13.08 -0.44
N GLY A 102 5.72 13.65 -0.95
CA GLY A 102 5.26 13.41 -2.31
C GLY A 102 6.24 13.90 -3.38
N VAL A 103 6.80 15.12 -3.22
CA VAL A 103 7.82 15.66 -4.14
C VAL A 103 9.08 14.79 -4.12
N CYS A 104 9.53 14.37 -2.94
CA CYS A 104 10.67 13.47 -2.81
C CYS A 104 10.43 12.13 -3.52
N GLY A 105 9.25 11.54 -3.36
CA GLY A 105 8.85 10.31 -4.07
C GLY A 105 8.80 10.49 -5.59
N ALA A 106 8.29 11.62 -6.09
CA ALA A 106 8.29 11.90 -7.52
C ALA A 106 9.71 12.04 -8.09
N LEU A 107 10.61 12.70 -7.35
CA LEU A 107 12.01 12.87 -7.75
C LEU A 107 12.77 11.55 -7.81
N THR A 108 12.52 10.62 -6.87
CA THR A 108 13.17 9.29 -6.91
C THR A 108 12.70 8.48 -8.11
N ILE A 109 11.41 8.44 -8.40
CA ILE A 109 10.87 7.75 -9.57
C ILE A 109 11.43 8.37 -10.86
N TYR A 110 11.45 9.69 -10.96
CA TYR A 110 12.02 10.40 -12.10
C TYR A 110 13.51 10.07 -12.28
N SER A 111 14.28 10.06 -11.19
CA SER A 111 15.70 9.71 -11.21
C SER A 111 15.94 8.29 -11.74
N VAL A 112 15.24 7.30 -11.19
CA VAL A 112 15.36 5.89 -11.62
C VAL A 112 14.97 5.75 -13.09
N PHE A 113 13.89 6.41 -13.52
CA PHE A 113 13.44 6.34 -14.90
C PHE A 113 14.43 6.99 -15.86
N SER A 114 14.98 8.15 -15.50
CA SER A 114 15.97 8.86 -16.32
C SER A 114 17.25 8.04 -16.51
N LEU A 115 17.75 7.39 -15.45
CA LEU A 115 18.92 6.53 -15.51
C LEU A 115 18.66 5.30 -16.36
N THR A 116 17.48 4.68 -16.20
CA THR A 116 17.10 3.48 -16.96
C THR A 116 17.03 3.75 -18.45
N LEU A 117 16.40 4.86 -18.87
CA LEU A 117 16.32 5.23 -20.28
C LEU A 117 17.69 5.57 -20.87
N TYR A 118 18.53 6.30 -20.13
CA TYR A 118 19.87 6.63 -20.57
C TYR A 118 20.72 5.37 -20.75
N ASN A 119 20.72 4.47 -19.76
CA ASN A 119 21.48 3.22 -19.80
C ASN A 119 20.97 2.30 -20.93
N ARG A 120 19.65 2.26 -21.15
CA ARG A 120 19.05 1.54 -22.28
C ARG A 120 19.51 2.08 -23.63
N ARG A 121 19.63 3.40 -23.79
CA ARG A 121 20.16 4.02 -25.03
C ARG A 121 21.64 3.71 -25.22
N GLN A 122 22.46 3.85 -24.18
CA GLN A 122 23.89 3.53 -24.25
C GLN A 122 24.12 2.06 -24.59
N ARG A 123 23.34 1.15 -23.97
CA ARG A 123 23.38 -0.28 -24.29
C ARG A 123 22.97 -0.54 -25.73
N ALA A 124 21.96 0.14 -26.26
CA ALA A 124 21.56 -0.03 -27.66
C ALA A 124 22.71 0.33 -28.63
N LEU A 125 23.40 1.45 -28.38
CA LEU A 125 24.54 1.87 -29.19
C LEU A 125 25.74 0.92 -29.05
N TRP A 126 25.98 0.40 -27.84
CA TRP A 126 27.03 -0.60 -27.63
C TRP A 126 26.69 -1.91 -28.36
N VAL A 127 25.45 -2.39 -28.27
CA VAL A 127 24.97 -3.60 -28.98
C VAL A 127 25.09 -3.44 -30.49
N GLU A 128 24.77 -2.27 -31.04
CA GLU A 128 24.90 -2.02 -32.48
C GLU A 128 26.35 -2.12 -32.95
N LYS A 129 27.31 -1.57 -32.18
CA LYS A 129 28.74 -1.71 -32.47
C LYS A 129 29.21 -3.16 -32.38
N GLU A 130 28.82 -3.88 -31.33
CA GLU A 130 29.15 -5.31 -31.18
C GLU A 130 28.58 -6.13 -32.35
N LEU A 131 27.34 -5.86 -32.77
CA LEU A 131 26.74 -6.51 -33.93
C LEU A 131 27.50 -6.22 -35.23
N GLN A 132 27.92 -4.98 -35.45
CA GLN A 132 28.76 -4.63 -36.60
C GLN A 132 30.09 -5.38 -36.56
N THR A 133 30.77 -5.42 -35.41
CA THR A 133 32.03 -6.16 -35.27
C THR A 133 31.86 -7.67 -35.52
N LEU A 134 30.73 -8.25 -35.12
CA LEU A 134 30.38 -9.64 -35.41
C LEU A 134 30.12 -9.86 -36.90
N GLN A 135 29.40 -8.94 -37.55
CA GLN A 135 29.17 -9.00 -39.00
C GLN A 135 30.49 -8.90 -39.78
N ASP A 136 31.38 -7.99 -39.38
CA ASP A 136 32.71 -7.83 -39.97
C ASP A 136 33.56 -9.10 -39.78
N ALA A 137 33.51 -9.71 -38.59
CA ALA A 137 34.19 -10.99 -38.34
C ALA A 137 33.64 -12.12 -39.24
N LYS A 138 32.30 -12.19 -39.43
CA LYS A 138 31.66 -13.18 -40.29
C LYS A 138 32.01 -12.98 -41.76
N THR A 139 32.03 -11.74 -42.24
CA THR A 139 32.41 -11.43 -43.63
C THR A 139 33.88 -11.72 -43.88
N ALA A 140 34.79 -11.34 -42.97
CA ALA A 140 36.21 -11.65 -43.07
C ALA A 140 36.48 -13.16 -43.02
N TYR A 141 35.72 -13.91 -42.20
CA TYR A 141 35.80 -15.37 -42.19
C TYR A 141 35.36 -16.00 -43.51
N GLY A 142 34.23 -15.53 -44.08
CA GLY A 142 33.76 -15.97 -45.39
C GLY A 142 34.75 -15.66 -46.52
N ASN A 143 35.47 -14.53 -46.42
CA ASN A 143 36.49 -14.11 -47.38
C ASN A 143 37.86 -14.77 -47.15
N GLY A 144 38.02 -15.56 -46.08
CA GLY A 144 39.28 -16.21 -45.72
C GLY A 144 40.37 -15.28 -45.17
N THR A 145 40.06 -14.02 -44.88
CA THR A 145 40.99 -13.00 -44.36
C THR A 145 40.81 -12.73 -42.86
N ALA A 146 40.14 -13.64 -42.15
CA ALA A 146 39.85 -13.48 -40.73
C ALA A 146 41.11 -13.40 -39.87
N THR A 147 41.15 -12.39 -39.01
CA THR A 147 42.17 -12.25 -37.98
C THR A 147 41.92 -13.23 -36.82
N THR A 148 42.95 -13.54 -36.04
CA THR A 148 42.84 -14.44 -34.87
C THR A 148 41.81 -13.94 -33.86
N ALA A 149 41.75 -12.62 -33.62
CA ALA A 149 40.75 -11.99 -32.76
C ALA A 149 39.31 -12.18 -33.28
N GLN A 150 39.09 -12.04 -34.59
CA GLN A 150 37.77 -12.28 -35.19
C GLN A 150 37.33 -13.75 -35.09
N LEU A 151 38.27 -14.69 -35.20
CA LEU A 151 37.99 -16.12 -34.99
C LEU A 151 37.60 -16.43 -33.54
N GLU A 152 38.26 -15.80 -32.57
CA GLU A 152 37.93 -15.96 -31.15
C GLU A 152 36.55 -15.40 -30.83
N ILE A 153 36.20 -14.23 -31.38
CA ILE A 153 34.86 -13.65 -31.24
C ILE A 153 33.78 -14.62 -31.76
N LEU A 154 33.98 -15.24 -32.92
CA LEU A 154 33.06 -16.23 -33.48
C LEU A 154 32.95 -17.51 -32.64
N LYS A 155 34.06 -17.97 -32.04
CA LYS A 155 34.04 -19.11 -31.11
C LYS A 155 33.25 -18.78 -29.86
N ASN A 156 33.45 -17.58 -29.30
CA ASN A 156 32.74 -17.11 -28.11
C ASN A 156 31.23 -16.97 -28.36
N GLU A 157 30.83 -16.49 -29.54
CA GLU A 157 29.42 -16.46 -29.96
C GLU A 157 28.80 -17.87 -29.98
N LYS A 158 29.48 -18.84 -30.62
CA LYS A 158 29.01 -20.24 -30.66
C LYS A 158 28.91 -20.87 -29.26
N ILE A 159 29.88 -20.61 -28.38
CA ILE A 159 29.84 -21.10 -26.99
C ILE A 159 28.67 -20.47 -26.24
N GLY A 160 28.43 -19.17 -26.44
CA GLY A 160 27.29 -18.45 -25.87
C GLY A 160 25.94 -18.99 -26.31
N GLU A 161 25.77 -19.29 -27.59
CA GLU A 161 24.53 -19.89 -28.13
C GLU A 161 24.25 -21.27 -27.53
N ILE A 162 25.27 -22.12 -27.40
CA ILE A 162 25.13 -23.45 -26.78
C ILE A 162 24.72 -23.30 -25.31
N PHE A 163 25.34 -22.37 -24.59
CA PHE A 163 24.99 -22.13 -23.19
C PHE A 163 23.56 -21.57 -23.04
N GLN A 164 23.13 -20.66 -23.91
CA GLN A 164 21.77 -20.12 -23.89
C GLN A 164 20.73 -21.20 -24.23
N ARG A 165 21.00 -22.06 -25.21
CA ARG A 165 20.14 -23.22 -25.49
C ARG A 165 20.00 -24.12 -24.28
N LYS A 166 21.11 -24.49 -23.63
CA LYS A 166 21.07 -25.29 -22.39
C LYS A 166 20.29 -24.59 -21.28
N LYS A 167 20.48 -23.28 -21.11
CA LYS A 167 19.77 -22.49 -20.10
C LYS A 167 18.28 -22.37 -20.40
N ASP A 168 17.90 -22.25 -21.67
CA ASP A 168 16.50 -22.19 -22.09
C ASP A 168 15.83 -23.57 -22.02
N GLU A 169 16.56 -24.65 -22.30
CA GLU A 169 16.15 -26.02 -22.03
C GLU A 169 15.93 -26.25 -20.52
N GLU A 170 16.86 -25.82 -19.67
CA GLU A 170 16.72 -25.86 -18.21
C GLU A 170 15.53 -25.02 -17.73
N ARG A 171 15.33 -23.83 -18.30
CA ARG A 171 14.19 -22.96 -18.00
C ARG A 171 12.88 -23.57 -18.45
N ALA A 172 12.82 -24.18 -19.62
CA ALA A 172 11.66 -24.92 -20.09
C ALA A 172 11.38 -26.14 -19.19
N GLN A 173 12.44 -26.77 -18.69
CA GLN A 173 12.35 -27.88 -17.76
C GLN A 173 11.92 -27.50 -16.34
N ARG A 174 11.95 -26.20 -15.97
CA ARG A 174 11.51 -25.73 -14.65
C ARG A 174 10.06 -26.16 -14.39
N PRO A 175 9.76 -26.68 -13.19
CA PRO A 175 8.43 -27.23 -12.86
C PRO A 175 7.32 -26.19 -13.03
N TRP A 176 7.60 -24.93 -12.74
CA TRP A 176 6.65 -23.83 -12.95
C TRP A 176 6.33 -23.56 -14.42
N ASN A 177 7.31 -23.68 -15.31
CA ASN A 177 7.11 -23.49 -16.74
C ASN A 177 6.43 -24.70 -17.37
N LYS A 178 6.74 -25.92 -16.92
CA LYS A 178 5.97 -27.14 -17.28
C LYS A 178 4.52 -27.04 -16.85
N MET A 179 4.24 -26.54 -15.65
CA MET A 179 2.87 -26.34 -15.16
C MET A 179 2.13 -25.26 -15.96
N LYS A 180 2.78 -24.12 -16.26
CA LYS A 180 2.21 -23.10 -17.14
C LYS A 180 1.94 -23.66 -18.54
N GLN A 181 2.87 -24.43 -19.08
CA GLN A 181 2.70 -25.06 -20.39
C GLN A 181 1.52 -26.02 -20.37
N LEU A 182 1.36 -26.86 -19.34
CA LEU A 182 0.23 -27.79 -19.23
C LEU A 182 -1.11 -27.05 -19.06
N LEU A 183 -1.15 -25.97 -18.27
CA LEU A 183 -2.36 -25.15 -18.07
C LEU A 183 -2.75 -24.34 -19.32
N PHE A 184 -1.78 -23.81 -20.07
CA PHE A 184 -2.03 -23.04 -21.29
C PHE A 184 -2.04 -23.90 -22.56
N SER A 185 -1.68 -25.18 -22.48
CA SER A 185 -1.79 -26.13 -23.60
C SER A 185 -3.26 -26.39 -23.92
N GLY A 186 -4.13 -26.52 -22.90
CA GLY A 186 -5.56 -26.77 -23.08
C GLY A 186 -6.38 -25.60 -23.64
N MET A 187 -5.79 -24.41 -23.84
CA MET A 187 -6.46 -23.27 -24.52
C MET A 187 -5.89 -22.97 -25.91
N LYS A 188 -4.82 -23.66 -26.33
CA LYS A 188 -4.20 -23.45 -27.65
C LYS A 188 -4.60 -24.50 -28.68
N GLU A 189 -5.36 -25.53 -28.29
CA GLU A 189 -5.84 -26.57 -29.20
C GLU A 189 -7.03 -26.13 -30.09
N ASP A 190 -7.66 -24.98 -29.84
CA ASP A 190 -8.82 -24.50 -30.62
C ASP A 190 -8.50 -23.50 -31.76
N GLU A 191 -7.23 -23.16 -32.01
CA GLU A 191 -6.85 -22.29 -33.14
C GLU A 191 -5.84 -23.00 -34.06
N LYS A 192 -6.32 -24.05 -34.72
CA LYS A 192 -5.64 -24.65 -35.88
C LYS A 192 -6.40 -24.22 -37.14
N PRO A 193 -5.82 -23.38 -38.02
CA PRO A 193 -6.49 -23.05 -39.27
C PRO A 193 -6.55 -24.30 -40.13
N GLU A 194 -7.78 -24.68 -40.49
CA GLU A 194 -8.07 -25.71 -41.47
C GLU A 194 -7.45 -25.32 -42.81
N VAL A 195 -6.47 -26.09 -43.27
CA VAL A 195 -6.09 -26.13 -44.68
C VAL A 195 -5.95 -27.59 -45.12
N ALA A 196 -6.98 -28.02 -45.85
CA ALA A 196 -6.98 -28.99 -46.94
C ALA A 196 -6.34 -30.38 -46.74
N ALA A 197 -7.24 -31.36 -46.58
CA ALA A 197 -7.36 -32.58 -47.39
C ALA A 197 -6.06 -33.31 -47.79
N ASN A 198 -5.79 -34.43 -47.11
CA ASN A 198 -5.59 -35.77 -47.71
C ASN A 198 -5.12 -36.76 -46.65
N SER A 199 -6.01 -37.62 -46.15
CA SER A 199 -5.70 -39.03 -45.83
C SER A 199 -6.97 -39.79 -45.46
N ILE A 200 -7.09 -40.94 -46.11
CA ILE A 200 -8.10 -42.00 -45.99
C ILE A 200 -8.06 -42.60 -44.57
N PRO A 201 -9.19 -43.08 -44.02
CA PRO A 201 -9.28 -43.52 -42.63
C PRO A 201 -8.81 -44.97 -42.48
N ASP A 202 -8.15 -45.29 -41.37
CA ASP A 202 -8.14 -46.66 -40.86
C ASP A 202 -8.16 -46.62 -39.33
N SER A 203 -9.37 -46.54 -38.82
CA SER A 203 -9.70 -46.88 -37.46
C SER A 203 -10.01 -48.38 -37.41
N ILE A 204 -9.57 -49.04 -36.33
CA ILE A 204 -10.22 -50.18 -35.64
C ILE A 204 -9.40 -51.51 -35.63
N ILE A 205 -8.79 -51.73 -34.45
CA ILE A 205 -8.65 -53.00 -33.70
C ILE A 205 -7.55 -53.99 -34.12
N ASP A 206 -6.48 -54.11 -33.30
CA ASP A 206 -6.32 -55.34 -32.48
C ASP A 206 -5.37 -55.18 -31.25
N GLY A 207 -5.78 -55.78 -30.13
CA GLY A 207 -4.98 -56.45 -29.08
C GLY A 207 -3.84 -55.75 -28.29
N SER A 208 -4.11 -55.43 -27.02
CA SER A 208 -3.14 -55.23 -25.91
C SER A 208 -2.53 -56.59 -25.42
N PRO A 209 -1.62 -56.74 -24.41
CA PRO A 209 -0.59 -55.89 -23.77
C PRO A 209 0.80 -56.62 -23.57
N ASN A 210 1.77 -55.94 -22.93
CA ASN A 210 2.98 -56.46 -22.24
C ASN A 210 4.27 -56.74 -23.04
N LYS A 211 5.11 -55.69 -23.21
CA LYS A 211 6.58 -55.76 -23.01
C LYS A 211 7.11 -54.40 -22.52
N PRO A 212 7.63 -54.25 -21.29
CA PRO A 212 8.36 -53.05 -20.90
C PRO A 212 9.73 -53.00 -21.57
N GLY A 213 10.04 -51.84 -22.15
CA GLY A 213 11.21 -51.60 -23.00
C GLY A 213 12.51 -51.49 -22.21
N VAL A 214 13.56 -52.05 -22.80
CA VAL A 214 14.97 -52.12 -22.37
C VAL A 214 15.57 -50.79 -21.86
N LEU A 215 14.96 -49.65 -22.18
CA LEU A 215 15.39 -48.32 -21.74
C LEU A 215 15.19 -48.06 -20.24
N GLU A 216 14.15 -48.65 -19.63
CA GLU A 216 13.90 -48.47 -18.20
C GLU A 216 14.87 -49.29 -17.34
N ALA A 217 15.25 -50.47 -17.82
CA ALA A 217 16.23 -51.34 -17.18
C ALA A 217 17.66 -50.75 -17.21
N LEU A 218 18.02 -50.04 -18.29
CA LEU A 218 19.30 -49.34 -18.36
C LEU A 218 19.35 -48.15 -17.41
N ASN A 219 18.24 -47.40 -17.27
CA ASN A 219 18.17 -46.24 -16.40
C ASN A 219 18.23 -46.61 -14.91
N ALA A 220 17.58 -47.71 -14.52
CA ALA A 220 17.66 -48.27 -13.18
C ALA A 220 19.08 -48.77 -12.84
N LYS A 221 19.85 -49.26 -13.82
CA LYS A 221 21.22 -49.73 -13.62
C LYS A 221 22.22 -48.57 -13.43
N THR A 222 22.07 -47.47 -14.17
CA THR A 222 22.84 -46.24 -13.92
C THR A 222 22.51 -45.57 -12.60
N ALA A 223 21.26 -45.69 -12.11
CA ALA A 223 20.88 -45.17 -10.81
C ALA A 223 21.47 -45.98 -9.63
N GLN A 224 21.69 -47.29 -9.81
CA GLN A 224 22.34 -48.13 -8.81
C GLN A 224 23.86 -47.96 -8.80
N ASP A 225 24.51 -47.77 -9.97
CA ASP A 225 25.95 -47.50 -10.04
C ASP A 225 26.33 -46.10 -9.51
N ALA A 226 25.37 -45.15 -9.47
CA ALA A 226 25.56 -43.84 -8.84
C ALA A 226 25.45 -43.87 -7.31
N GLN A 227 24.91 -44.95 -6.72
CA GLN A 227 24.71 -45.07 -5.27
C GLN A 227 25.91 -45.67 -4.53
N SER A 228 26.88 -46.25 -5.27
CA SER A 228 28.06 -46.93 -4.72
C SER A 228 29.36 -46.10 -4.78
N THR A 229 29.29 -44.81 -5.13
CA THR A 229 30.45 -43.89 -5.14
C THR A 229 30.21 -42.62 -4.32
N ALA A 230 29.78 -42.77 -3.06
CA ALA A 230 29.77 -41.70 -2.08
C ALA A 230 31.06 -41.74 -1.23
N ALA A 231 32.09 -40.97 -1.61
CA ALA A 231 33.09 -40.38 -0.71
C ALA A 231 34.16 -39.60 -1.51
N ILE A 232 33.93 -38.30 -1.73
CA ILE A 232 34.98 -37.33 -2.13
C ILE A 232 34.77 -36.07 -1.27
N PRO A 233 35.84 -35.47 -0.69
CA PRO A 233 35.73 -34.53 0.43
C PRO A 233 35.16 -33.17 0.00
N GLN A 234 34.16 -32.69 0.75
CA GLN A 234 33.49 -31.40 0.54
C GLN A 234 34.49 -30.24 0.69
N GLY A 235 34.58 -29.39 -0.34
CA GLY A 235 35.39 -28.18 -0.31
C GLY A 235 34.75 -27.07 0.53
N GLN A 236 35.57 -26.16 1.07
CA GLN A 236 35.11 -25.01 1.87
C GLN A 236 34.03 -24.14 1.18
N LEU A 237 34.00 -24.12 -0.15
CA LEU A 237 32.99 -23.39 -0.93
C LEU A 237 31.61 -24.05 -0.88
N ASP A 238 31.54 -25.39 -0.81
CA ASP A 238 30.26 -26.09 -0.63
C ASP A 238 29.71 -25.87 0.77
N VAL A 239 30.58 -25.82 1.79
CA VAL A 239 30.18 -25.48 3.16
C VAL A 239 29.67 -24.03 3.26
N LEU A 240 30.23 -23.10 2.50
CA LEU A 240 29.74 -21.72 2.41
C LEU A 240 28.43 -21.62 1.63
N ALA A 241 28.26 -22.39 0.57
CA ALA A 241 27.01 -22.46 -0.19
C ALA A 241 25.87 -23.05 0.65
N GLU A 242 26.15 -24.11 1.41
CA GLU A 242 25.19 -24.75 2.30
C GLU A 242 24.82 -23.84 3.49
N ASN A 243 25.79 -23.07 4.03
CA ASN A 243 25.53 -22.03 5.03
C ASN A 243 24.73 -20.84 4.45
N ALA A 244 25.01 -20.41 3.22
CA ALA A 244 24.25 -19.34 2.57
C ALA A 244 22.81 -19.80 2.25
N GLU A 245 22.64 -21.05 1.84
CA GLU A 245 21.34 -21.64 1.56
C GLU A 245 20.51 -21.81 2.84
N THR A 246 21.12 -22.27 3.93
CA THR A 246 20.45 -22.39 5.24
C THR A 246 20.09 -21.01 5.82
N ALA A 247 20.96 -20.01 5.68
CA ALA A 247 20.67 -18.62 6.07
C ALA A 247 19.47 -18.05 5.29
N ALA A 248 19.44 -18.23 3.96
CA ALA A 248 18.33 -17.78 3.12
C ALA A 248 17.00 -18.49 3.43
N LYS A 249 17.06 -19.79 3.80
CA LYS A 249 15.88 -20.55 4.25
C LYS A 249 15.33 -20.07 5.60
N GLN A 250 16.19 -19.55 6.49
CA GLN A 250 15.73 -18.96 7.76
C GLN A 250 15.09 -17.58 7.58
N THR A 251 15.66 -16.71 6.74
CA THR A 251 15.10 -15.36 6.51
C THR A 251 13.73 -15.42 5.82
N THR A 252 13.55 -16.36 4.89
CA THR A 252 12.26 -16.57 4.20
C THR A 252 11.17 -17.16 5.10
N ARG A 253 11.53 -17.95 6.12
CA ARG A 253 10.59 -18.43 7.15
C ARG A 253 10.17 -17.31 8.10
N SER A 254 11.09 -16.40 8.46
CA SER A 254 10.83 -15.29 9.38
C SER A 254 9.76 -14.31 8.89
N TRP A 255 9.80 -13.90 7.62
CA TRP A 255 8.82 -12.96 7.08
C TRP A 255 7.43 -13.57 6.85
N LYS A 256 7.36 -14.86 6.51
CA LYS A 256 6.07 -15.56 6.42
C LYS A 256 5.45 -15.79 7.80
N SER A 257 6.24 -16.17 8.80
CA SER A 257 5.80 -16.35 10.19
C SER A 257 5.22 -15.06 10.80
N TRP A 258 5.87 -13.92 10.56
CA TRP A 258 5.36 -12.61 10.98
C TRP A 258 4.02 -12.26 10.32
N LEU A 259 3.82 -12.64 9.06
CA LEU A 259 2.59 -12.35 8.32
C LEU A 259 1.43 -13.33 8.65
N THR A 260 1.74 -14.56 9.07
CA THR A 260 0.73 -15.59 9.38
C THR A 260 0.53 -15.85 10.87
N GLY A 261 1.23 -15.13 11.75
CA GLY A 261 1.02 -15.19 13.20
C GLY A 261 1.24 -16.58 13.82
N ARG A 262 2.09 -17.40 13.20
CA ARG A 262 2.55 -18.70 13.71
C ARG A 262 4.06 -18.82 13.57
#